data_AF-A0A226NLL6-F1
#
_entry.id   AF-A0A226NLL6-F1
#
_cell.length_a   1.000
_cell.length_b   1.000
_cell.length_c   1.000
_cell.angle_alpha   90.00
_cell.angle_beta   90.00
_cell.angle_gamma   90.00
#
_symmetry.space_group_name_H-M   'P 1'
#
loop_
_entity.id
_entity.type
_entity.pdbx_description
1 polymer ?
#
loop_
_entity_poly.entity_id
_entity_poly.type
_entity_poly.pdbx_seq_one_letter_code
_entity_poly.pdbx_strand_id
1 'polypeptide(L)' 'MKSSIAEMKSDSGEVGLVWYFLVDLEGPPSIVSTMMDHLGRDIDVIRRAFVKHPVSKKEECSGIVPVNYEDKLMPTKK' A
#
# COMPACT_ATOMS: atom_id res chain seq x y z
N MET A 1 -18.99 5.79 -9.45
CA MET A 1 -17.55 5.48 -9.31
C MET A 1 -16.76 6.69 -9.76
N LYS A 2 -16.02 7.36 -8.87
CA LYS A 2 -15.02 8.33 -9.28
C LYS A 2 -13.73 7.54 -9.46
N SER A 3 -13.25 7.46 -10.70
CA SER A 3 -12.01 6.78 -11.05
C SER A 3 -11.00 7.86 -11.41
N SER A 4 -9.96 8.00 -10.60
CA SER A 4 -8.79 8.81 -10.96
C SER A 4 -7.73 7.85 -11.49
N ILE A 5 -7.33 8.03 -12.74
CA ILE A 5 -6.24 7.26 -13.36
C ILE A 5 -4.97 8.08 -13.18
N ALA A 6 -3.99 7.54 -12.46
CA ALA A 6 -2.64 8.06 -12.44
C ALA A 6 -1.75 7.20 -13.35
N GLU A 7 -1.12 7.83 -14.33
CA GLU A 7 -0.16 7.22 -15.24
C GLU A 7 1.23 7.24 -14.59
N MET A 8 1.83 6.06 -14.44
CA MET A 8 3.22 5.94 -13.96
C MET A 8 4.14 5.65 -15.15
N LYS A 9 5.13 6.53 -15.36
CA LYS A 9 6.14 6.36 -16.40
C LYS A 9 7.16 5.30 -15.98
N SER A 10 7.34 4.28 -16.81
CA SER A 10 8.27 3.17 -16.56
C SER A 10 9.72 3.65 -16.67
N ASP A 11 10.55 3.34 -15.67
CA ASP A 11 11.98 3.65 -15.60
C ASP A 11 12.77 2.32 -15.58
N SER A 12 12.89 1.66 -16.72
CA SER A 12 13.74 0.46 -16.84
C SER A 12 14.15 0.22 -18.29
N GLY A 13 15.46 0.26 -18.54
CA GLY A 13 16.07 -0.08 -19.82
C GLY A 13 15.84 -1.55 -20.18
N GLU A 14 15.38 -1.76 -21.42
CA GLU A 14 15.24 -3.02 -22.15
C GLU A 14 14.46 -4.17 -21.49
N VAL A 15 13.14 -4.04 -21.54
CA VAL A 15 12.16 -4.98 -22.11
C VAL A 15 11.01 -4.11 -22.65
N GLY A 16 10.22 -4.56 -23.64
CA GLY A 16 9.24 -3.73 -24.37
C GLY A 16 8.38 -2.80 -23.49
N LEU A 17 7.94 -1.66 -24.03
CA LEU A 17 7.20 -0.62 -23.28
C LEU A 17 5.95 -1.20 -22.58
N VAL A 18 5.99 -1.28 -21.25
CA VAL A 18 4.85 -1.67 -20.40
C VAL A 18 4.29 -0.43 -19.72
N TRP A 19 2.96 -0.32 -19.70
CA TRP A 19 2.24 0.78 -19.06
C TRP A 19 1.81 0.42 -17.65
N TYR A 20 1.98 1.36 -16.73
CA TYR A 20 1.52 1.23 -15.35
C TYR A 20 0.38 2.20 -15.08
N PHE A 21 -0.73 1.66 -14.55
CA PHE A 21 -1.91 2.43 -14.19
C PHE A 21 -2.22 2.27 -12.71
N LEU A 22 -2.46 3.39 -12.03
CA LEU A 22 -3.03 3.44 -10.69
C LEU A 22 -4.49 3.89 -10.81
N VAL A 23 -5.40 3.13 -10.21
CA VAL A 23 -6.83 3.43 -10.23
C VAL A 23 -7.35 3.43 -8.80
N ASP A 24 -7.74 4.60 -8.31
CA ASP A 24 -8.43 4.71 -7.02
C ASP A 24 -9.91 4.36 -7.18
N LEU A 25 -10.38 3.43 -6.35
CA LEU A 25 -11.75 2.90 -6.38
C LEU A 25 -12.36 2.94 -4.98
N GLU A 26 -13.60 3.41 -4.90
CA GLU A 26 -14.41 3.37 -3.68
C GLU A 26 -15.54 2.34 -3.86
N GLY A 27 -15.58 1.34 -2.99
CA GLY A 27 -16.54 0.24 -3.08
C GLY A 27 -16.44 -0.76 -1.92
N PRO A 28 -17.38 -1.73 -1.85
CA PRO A 28 -17.39 -2.74 -0.80
C PRO A 28 -16.20 -3.71 -0.96
N PRO A 29 -15.64 -4.27 0.12
CA PRO A 29 -14.50 -5.19 0.05
C PRO A 29 -14.80 -6.48 -0.74
N SER A 30 -16.08 -6.84 -0.89
CA SER A 30 -16.53 -8.00 -1.68
C SER A 30 -16.23 -7.86 -3.18
N ILE A 31 -16.08 -6.64 -3.71
CA ILE A 31 -15.81 -6.45 -5.15
C ILE A 31 -14.37 -6.81 -5.53
N VAL A 32 -13.46 -6.82 -4.56
CA VAL A 32 -12.02 -7.06 -4.79
C VAL A 32 -11.78 -8.44 -5.37
N SER A 33 -12.43 -9.48 -4.85
CA SER A 33 -12.30 -10.85 -5.37
C SER A 33 -12.80 -10.95 -6.81
N THR A 34 -14.00 -10.44 -7.09
CA THR A 34 -14.59 -10.46 -8.43
C THR A 34 -13.73 -9.72 -9.45
N MET A 35 -13.16 -8.56 -9.09
CA MET A 35 -12.28 -7.79 -9.96
C MET A 35 -10.92 -8.48 -10.16
N MET A 36 -10.35 -9.08 -9.12
CA MET A 36 -9.12 -9.87 -9.24
C MET A 36 -9.29 -11.08 -10.14
N ASP A 37 -10.45 -11.74 -10.11
CA ASP A 37 -10.77 -12.85 -11.00
C ASP A 37 -11.05 -12.38 -12.44
N HIS A 38 -11.65 -11.20 -12.61
CA HIS A 38 -11.92 -10.64 -13.94
C HIS A 38 -10.62 -10.25 -14.65
N LEU A 39 -9.78 -9.43 -14.01
CA LEU A 39 -8.42 -9.12 -14.45
C LEU A 39 -7.52 -10.37 -14.47
N GLY A 40 -7.96 -11.43 -13.79
CA GLY A 40 -7.61 -12.85 -13.94
C GLY A 40 -7.31 -13.31 -15.34
N ARG A 41 -8.34 -13.09 -16.14
CA ARG A 41 -8.57 -13.71 -17.43
C ARG A 41 -8.22 -12.76 -18.57
N ASP A 42 -7.88 -11.52 -18.24
CA ASP A 42 -7.50 -10.50 -19.20
C ASP A 42 -6.03 -10.70 -19.61
N ILE A 43 -5.83 -11.01 -20.88
CA ILE A 43 -4.51 -11.29 -21.46
C ILE A 43 -3.66 -10.03 -21.61
N ASP A 44 -4.28 -8.85 -21.62
CA ASP A 44 -3.59 -7.57 -21.73
C ASP A 44 -3.01 -7.12 -20.37
N VAL A 45 -3.45 -7.75 -19.27
CA VAL A 45 -3.03 -7.42 -17.91
C VAL A 45 -1.91 -8.34 -17.46
N ILE A 46 -0.67 -7.86 -17.55
CA ILE A 46 0.53 -8.63 -17.16
C ILE A 46 0.57 -8.85 -15.63
N ARG A 47 0.23 -7.82 -14.84
CA ARG A 47 0.20 -7.88 -13.37
C ARG A 47 -0.92 -7.00 -12.82
N ARG A 48 -1.64 -7.53 -11.83
CA ARG A 48 -2.76 -6.88 -11.16
C ARG A 48 -2.60 -6.94 -9.65
N ALA A 49 -3.01 -5.87 -8.97
CA ALA A 49 -3.01 -5.81 -7.52
C ALA A 49 -4.10 -4.85 -7.03
N PHE A 50 -4.73 -5.18 -5.91
CA PHE A 50 -5.51 -4.24 -5.10
C PHE A 50 -4.77 -3.99 -3.80
N VAL A 51 -4.51 -2.73 -3.50
CA VAL A 51 -3.92 -2.27 -2.25
C VAL A 51 -4.91 -1.31 -1.61
N LYS A 52 -5.05 -1.35 -0.28
CA LYS A 52 -5.84 -0.34 0.42
C LYS A 52 -5.16 1.01 0.20
N HIS A 53 -5.92 1.98 -0.33
CA HIS A 53 -5.41 3.32 -0.53
C HIS A 53 -4.84 3.84 0.80
N PRO A 54 -3.55 4.23 0.86
CA PRO A 54 -2.96 4.75 2.07
C PRO A 54 -3.57 6.12 2.35
N VAL A 55 -4.64 6.13 3.13
CA VAL A 55 -5.18 7.37 3.69
C VAL A 55 -4.03 7.99 4.46
N SER A 56 -3.72 9.27 4.19
CA SER A 56 -2.65 10.03 4.83
C SER A 56 -2.94 10.19 6.32
N LYS A 57 -2.73 9.11 7.08
CA LYS A 57 -2.64 9.16 8.53
C LYS A 57 -1.31 9.87 8.79
N LYS A 58 -1.39 11.17 9.02
CA LYS A 58 -0.29 11.96 9.59
C LYS A 58 -0.13 11.50 11.04
N GLU A 59 0.44 10.31 11.22
CA GLU A 59 0.92 9.90 12.51
C GLU A 59 2.21 10.68 12.74
N GLU A 60 2.17 11.60 13.70
CA GLU A 60 3.32 12.40 14.07
C GLU A 60 4.32 11.47 14.75
N CYS A 61 5.40 11.13 14.02
CA CYS A 61 6.48 10.34 14.58
C CYS A 61 7.22 11.21 15.61
N SER A 62 7.08 10.89 16.90
CA SER A 62 7.80 11.55 18.00
C SER A 62 9.33 11.35 17.94
N GLY A 63 9.84 10.63 16.94
CA GLY A 63 11.25 10.26 16.83
C GLY A 63 11.65 9.15 17.81
N ILE A 64 12.95 9.00 18.02
CA ILE A 64 13.50 8.01 18.95
C ILE A 64 13.25 8.52 20.38
N VAL A 65 12.36 7.87 21.13
CA VAL A 65 12.15 8.15 22.56
C VAL A 65 13.26 7.46 23.36
N PRO A 66 14.11 8.20 24.10
CA PRO A 66 15.12 7.59 24.93
C PRO A 66 14.46 6.77 26.04
N VAL A 67 14.82 5.49 26.13
CA VAL A 67 14.33 4.58 27.17
C VAL A 67 15.17 4.78 28.42
N ASN A 68 14.54 5.10 29.55
CA ASN A 68 15.20 5.13 30.84
C ASN A 68 15.38 3.69 31.36
N TYR A 69 16.63 3.29 31.60
CA TYR A 69 16.97 1.96 32.12
C TYR A 69 17.04 1.91 33.65
N GLU A 70 17.16 3.06 34.31
CA GLU A 70 17.30 3.16 35.77
C GLU A 70 16.05 2.65 36.50
N ASP A 71 14.87 2.88 35.92
CA ASP A 71 13.57 2.43 36.46
C ASP A 71 13.42 0.89 36.44
N LYS A 72 14.19 0.20 35.60
CA LYS A 72 14.17 -1.28 35.49
C LYS A 72 15.18 -1.95 36.41
N LEU A 73 16.07 -1.18 37.05
CA LEU A 73 17.14 -1.68 37.90
C LEU A 73 16.81 -1.61 39.39
N MET A 74 15.63 -1.10 39.78
CA MET A 74 15.22 -1.05 41.18
C MET A 74 14.57 -2.38 41.62
N PRO A 75 15.26 -3.23 42.40
CA PRO A 75 14.56 -4.27 43.14
C PRO A 75 13.65 -3.61 44.16
N THR A 76 12.35 -3.86 44.09
CA THR A 76 11.42 -3.55 45.17
C THR A 76 11.88 -4.31 46.41
N LYS A 77 12.57 -3.63 47.33
CA LYS A 77 12.84 -4.17 48.67
C LYS A 77 11.51 -4.20 49.43
N LYS A 78 11.17 -5.39 49.96
CA LYS A 78 10.03 -5.62 50.87
C LYS A 78 10.18 -4.82 52.15
#